data_AF-A0A7Y4ZXD6-F1
#
_entry.id   AF-A0A7Y4ZXD6-F1
#
_cell.length_a   1.000
_cell.length_b   1.000
_cell.length_c   1.000
_cell.angle_alpha   90.00
_cell.angle_beta   90.00
_cell.angle_gamma   90.00
#
_symmetry.space_group_name_H-M   'P 1'
#
loop_
_entity.id
_entity.type
_entity.pdbx_description
1 polymer ?
#
loop_
_entity_poly.entity_id
_entity_poly.type
_entity_poly.pdbx_seq_one_letter_code
_entity_poly.pdbx_strand_id
1 'polypeptide(L)'
;MADASNQSNDPRNPLSRLDERVGMALAFWAYPQSKVEEANDIAPYPEHWEPAKLGIHLPSGWIVANQDVNGTLAKGSPEGWNTQHNAKTGKLENQFMVSINTKTHQITIDFKGSDATSNWVSDFTNAGASEFAKIQEKAQKAYDAIKANPDYKDYHYAATGHSLGGGMAQSFALKNNLDAYVYNSLPIASDTINSDYFKDVGGYKAALKQYQDANHQVHDVRTPNDIATYNYDKFMQNQYISGHVGAGPTMLPGSSMPASIKTALMLGGYTTPVATAIMGKDHTMGAMFNGQQGLAVGEAGRYSIPEGHQDFAQLTPEARKLFIKLSESPVVKAMQAPNSGGDISMTDKFEMKHEDGGTQHITVYRNSREIDIDYYDKDGKRTLVNIDRKGRATATEYDANNTTPIKTEKIGLYTDPLAQQPTNFAAQSETLKTENLAGVTKSPALVIRDQIAKNLANDPVFLSRLALMDSGEDVANSTPQAYTHSQQSSQVKSAEA
;
A
#
# COMPACT_ATOMS: atom_id res chain seq x y z
N MET A 1 2.24 25.39 -11.99
CA MET A 1 1.05 24.52 -11.87
C MET A 1 1.39 23.26 -12.63
N ALA A 2 1.62 22.15 -11.93
CA ALA A 2 1.85 20.87 -12.59
C ALA A 2 0.51 20.42 -13.20
N ASP A 3 0.56 20.00 -14.45
CA ASP A 3 -0.60 19.63 -15.24
C ASP A 3 -1.12 18.26 -14.79
N ALA A 4 -2.23 18.26 -14.05
CA ALA A 4 -2.89 17.04 -13.56
C ALA A 4 -3.65 16.29 -14.67
N SER A 5 -3.65 16.78 -15.92
CA SER A 5 -4.38 16.17 -17.03
C SER A 5 -3.69 14.98 -17.70
N ASN A 6 -2.48 14.60 -17.28
CA ASN A 6 -1.70 13.52 -17.88
C ASN A 6 -1.59 12.27 -17.00
N GLN A 7 -2.56 12.04 -16.13
CA GLN A 7 -2.75 10.67 -15.65
C GLN A 7 -3.38 9.89 -16.79
N SER A 8 -2.61 8.93 -17.30
CA SER A 8 -3.04 7.98 -18.32
C SER A 8 -4.31 7.31 -17.84
N ASN A 9 -5.45 7.83 -18.29
CA ASN A 9 -6.71 7.12 -18.24
C ASN A 9 -6.50 5.89 -19.09
N ASP A 10 -6.40 4.72 -18.45
CA ASP A 10 -6.37 3.45 -19.16
C ASP A 10 -7.60 3.47 -20.08
N PRO A 11 -7.43 3.44 -21.42
CA PRO A 11 -8.57 3.56 -22.32
C PRO A 11 -9.58 2.42 -22.13
N ARG A 12 -9.18 1.34 -21.45
CA ARG A 12 -10.06 0.23 -21.05
C ARG A 12 -10.81 0.50 -19.75
N ASN A 13 -10.35 1.45 -18.94
CA ASN A 13 -11.01 1.87 -17.70
C ASN A 13 -11.28 3.40 -17.65
N PRO A 14 -12.05 3.96 -18.61
CA PRO A 14 -12.23 5.41 -18.76
C PRO A 14 -13.10 6.06 -17.67
N LEU A 15 -13.65 5.28 -16.75
CA LEU A 15 -14.48 5.77 -15.63
C LEU A 15 -13.90 5.38 -14.26
N SER A 16 -12.65 4.90 -14.23
CA SER A 16 -12.02 4.36 -13.04
C SER A 16 -12.90 3.33 -12.33
N ARG A 17 -13.54 2.42 -13.07
CA ARG A 17 -14.24 1.27 -12.49
C ARG A 17 -13.31 0.55 -11.52
N LEU A 18 -13.89 0.09 -10.41
CA LEU A 18 -13.15 -0.62 -9.39
C LEU A 18 -12.42 -1.84 -9.99
N ASP A 19 -11.10 -1.82 -9.84
CA ASP A 19 -10.18 -2.86 -10.26
C ASP A 19 -8.98 -2.91 -9.29
N GLU A 20 -8.00 -3.79 -9.52
CA GLU A 20 -6.81 -3.92 -8.67
C GLU A 20 -5.99 -2.62 -8.55
N ARG A 21 -6.04 -1.70 -9.52
CA ARG A 21 -5.33 -0.42 -9.48
C ARG A 21 -6.10 0.62 -8.68
N VAL A 22 -7.39 0.79 -8.98
CA VAL A 22 -8.28 1.71 -8.27
C VAL A 22 -8.40 1.33 -6.81
N GLY A 23 -8.64 0.04 -6.50
CA GLY A 23 -8.72 -0.44 -5.13
C GLY A 23 -7.44 -0.18 -4.32
N MET A 24 -6.27 -0.20 -4.96
CA MET A 24 -4.97 0.03 -4.33
C MET A 24 -4.80 1.51 -3.98
N ALA A 25 -5.21 2.40 -4.88
CA ALA A 25 -5.26 3.83 -4.60
C ALA A 25 -6.23 4.13 -3.45
N LEU A 26 -7.43 3.54 -3.44
CA LEU A 26 -8.40 3.72 -2.34
C LEU A 26 -7.85 3.19 -1.00
N ALA A 27 -7.17 2.04 -1.00
CA ALA A 27 -6.49 1.52 0.19
C ALA A 27 -5.37 2.44 0.68
N PHE A 28 -4.67 3.13 -0.22
CA PHE A 28 -3.67 4.15 0.16
C PHE A 28 -4.34 5.38 0.80
N TRP A 29 -5.45 5.84 0.24
CA TRP A 29 -6.18 7.00 0.75
C TRP A 29 -6.93 6.73 2.06
N ALA A 30 -7.16 5.47 2.43
CA ALA A 30 -7.67 5.11 3.76
C ALA A 30 -6.73 5.52 4.90
N TYR A 31 -5.44 5.74 4.62
CA TYR A 31 -4.49 6.33 5.58
C TYR A 31 -4.66 7.84 5.65
N PRO A 32 -4.55 8.46 6.84
CA PRO A 32 -4.56 9.91 6.96
C PRO A 32 -3.35 10.51 6.22
N GLN A 33 -3.61 11.43 5.29
CA GLN A 33 -2.57 12.10 4.51
C GLN A 33 -2.29 13.48 5.10
N SER A 34 -1.19 13.63 5.84
CA SER A 34 -0.77 14.92 6.40
C SER A 34 -0.32 15.92 5.33
N LYS A 35 0.12 15.42 4.17
CA LYS A 35 0.55 16.20 3.01
C LYS A 35 -0.13 15.70 1.74
N VAL A 36 -1.33 16.21 1.48
CA VAL A 36 -2.19 15.78 0.36
C VAL A 36 -1.51 15.92 -1.00
N GLU A 37 -0.71 16.97 -1.22
CA GLU A 37 0.03 17.17 -2.47
C GLU A 37 1.07 16.05 -2.70
N GLU A 38 1.89 15.73 -1.71
CA GLU A 38 2.87 14.63 -1.80
C GLU A 38 2.17 13.27 -1.95
N ALA A 39 1.02 13.08 -1.29
CA ALA A 39 0.23 11.86 -1.43
C ALA A 39 -0.33 11.68 -2.84
N ASN A 40 -0.82 12.76 -3.46
CA ASN A 40 -1.29 12.75 -4.85
C ASN A 40 -0.17 12.44 -5.86
N ASP A 41 1.07 12.83 -5.58
CA ASP A 41 2.23 12.48 -6.43
C ASP A 41 2.54 10.97 -6.40
N ILE A 42 2.21 10.29 -5.29
CA ILE A 42 2.40 8.84 -5.15
C ILE A 42 1.23 8.09 -5.77
N ALA A 43 0.01 8.45 -5.36
CA ALA A 43 -1.21 7.79 -5.76
C ALA A 43 -2.34 8.84 -5.77
N PRO A 44 -2.74 9.37 -6.93
CA PRO A 44 -3.90 10.23 -7.02
C PRO A 44 -5.13 9.56 -6.42
N TYR A 45 -6.03 10.37 -5.87
CA TYR A 45 -7.36 9.88 -5.61
C TYR A 45 -8.03 9.53 -6.96
N PRO A 46 -8.58 8.30 -7.15
CA PRO A 46 -9.07 7.87 -8.45
C PRO A 46 -10.10 8.81 -9.07
N GLU A 47 -9.96 9.10 -10.36
CA GLU A 47 -10.89 9.98 -11.08
C GLU A 47 -12.32 9.44 -10.96
N HIS A 48 -13.30 10.32 -10.69
CA HIS A 48 -14.73 10.01 -10.45
C HIS A 48 -15.10 9.33 -9.13
N TRP A 49 -14.12 8.97 -8.31
CA TRP A 49 -14.39 8.58 -6.94
C TRP A 49 -14.43 9.82 -6.05
N GLU A 50 -15.22 9.77 -4.98
CA GLU A 50 -15.16 10.74 -3.89
C GLU A 50 -15.34 10.09 -2.52
N PRO A 51 -14.73 10.64 -1.46
CA PRO A 51 -15.03 10.23 -0.09
C PRO A 51 -16.49 10.57 0.26
N ALA A 52 -17.17 9.66 0.96
CA ALA A 52 -18.52 9.87 1.43
C ALA A 52 -18.58 11.04 2.43
N LYS A 53 -19.49 11.97 2.16
CA LYS A 53 -19.77 13.16 2.96
C LYS A 53 -21.01 12.95 3.86
N LEU A 54 -20.90 13.39 5.11
CA LEU A 54 -22.05 13.46 6.03
C LEU A 54 -23.10 14.46 5.51
N GLY A 55 -24.38 14.12 5.67
CA GLY A 55 -25.52 14.89 5.17
C GLY A 55 -25.81 14.72 3.68
N ILE A 56 -24.90 14.11 2.92
CA ILE A 56 -25.11 13.78 1.50
C ILE A 56 -25.26 12.27 1.34
N HIS A 57 -24.22 11.51 1.70
CA HIS A 57 -24.21 10.05 1.53
C HIS A 57 -24.47 9.32 2.86
N LEU A 58 -24.06 9.94 3.96
CA LEU A 58 -24.15 9.41 5.33
C LEU A 58 -25.00 10.32 6.22
N PRO A 59 -25.51 9.85 7.38
CA PRO A 59 -26.30 10.68 8.27
C PRO A 59 -25.57 11.95 8.73
N SER A 60 -26.22 13.12 8.64
CA SER A 60 -25.63 14.41 8.99
C SER A 60 -25.26 14.56 10.48
N GLY A 61 -25.94 13.83 11.36
CA GLY A 61 -25.70 13.87 12.81
C GLY A 61 -24.51 13.03 13.28
N TRP A 62 -23.78 12.38 12.38
CA TRP A 62 -22.60 11.60 12.76
C TRP A 62 -21.42 12.50 13.11
N ILE A 63 -20.62 12.06 14.07
CA ILE A 63 -19.54 12.84 14.65
C ILE A 63 -18.30 12.70 13.78
N VAL A 64 -17.66 13.81 13.42
CA VAL A 64 -16.30 13.82 12.86
C VAL A 64 -15.32 14.11 13.99
N ALA A 65 -14.30 13.27 14.15
CA ALA A 65 -13.25 13.52 15.13
C ALA A 65 -12.45 14.77 14.73
N ASN A 66 -12.25 15.69 15.67
CA ASN A 66 -11.28 16.77 15.51
C ASN A 66 -9.89 16.24 15.85
N GLN A 67 -9.02 16.17 14.87
CA GLN A 67 -7.62 15.72 15.01
C GLN A 67 -6.66 16.89 14.86
N ASP A 68 -5.51 16.82 15.51
CA ASP A 68 -4.40 17.73 15.26
C ASP A 68 -3.61 17.32 13.99
N VAL A 69 -2.56 18.09 13.69
CA VAL A 69 -1.69 17.85 12.53
C VAL A 69 -0.96 16.49 12.56
N ASN A 70 -0.89 15.85 13.73
CA ASN A 70 -0.27 14.55 13.94
C ASN A 70 -1.31 13.41 13.96
N GLY A 71 -2.59 13.71 13.67
CA GLY A 71 -3.68 12.73 13.74
C GLY A 71 -4.08 12.36 15.18
N THR A 72 -3.65 13.14 16.18
CA THR A 72 -4.03 12.94 17.58
C THR A 72 -5.38 13.58 17.82
N LEU A 73 -6.27 12.87 18.51
CA LEU A 73 -7.58 13.36 18.89
C LEU A 73 -7.44 14.60 19.77
N ALA A 74 -7.99 15.73 19.33
CA ALA A 74 -7.96 16.97 20.07
C ALA A 74 -8.65 16.79 21.44
N LYS A 75 -8.12 17.41 22.50
CA LYS A 75 -8.65 17.27 23.85
C LYS A 75 -10.13 17.66 23.91
N GLY A 76 -10.97 16.73 24.38
CA GLY A 76 -12.42 16.92 24.47
C GLY A 76 -13.17 16.66 23.16
N SER A 77 -12.48 16.34 22.07
CA SER A 77 -13.13 15.84 20.87
C SER A 77 -13.72 14.45 21.11
N PRO A 78 -14.98 14.21 20.75
CA PRO A 78 -15.52 12.86 20.69
C PRO A 78 -14.84 12.03 19.58
N GLU A 79 -15.01 10.71 19.69
CA GLU A 79 -14.60 9.79 18.63
C GLU A 79 -15.42 9.97 17.35
N GLY A 80 -14.73 9.80 16.21
CA GLY A 80 -15.35 9.92 14.90
C GLY A 80 -16.20 8.71 14.56
N TRP A 81 -17.12 8.89 13.60
CA TRP A 81 -17.94 7.82 13.06
C TRP A 81 -17.12 6.75 12.33
N ASN A 82 -15.91 7.09 11.86
CA ASN A 82 -15.03 6.21 11.10
C ASN A 82 -13.62 6.06 11.68
N THR A 83 -13.34 6.62 12.85
CA THR A 83 -12.01 6.58 13.49
C THR A 83 -12.07 5.91 14.84
N GLN A 84 -10.93 5.42 15.31
CA GLN A 84 -10.71 4.96 16.67
C GLN A 84 -9.31 5.38 17.09
N HIS A 85 -9.21 6.03 18.24
CA HIS A 85 -7.99 6.51 18.85
C HIS A 85 -7.71 5.75 20.14
N ASN A 86 -6.45 5.75 20.53
CA ASN A 86 -6.01 5.23 21.81
C ASN A 86 -6.52 6.15 22.93
N ALA A 87 -7.25 5.60 23.91
CA ALA A 87 -7.85 6.41 24.97
C ALA A 87 -6.83 7.16 25.86
N LYS A 88 -5.57 6.71 25.91
CA LYS A 88 -4.52 7.33 26.74
C LYS A 88 -3.73 8.37 25.96
N THR A 89 -3.30 8.04 24.75
CA THR A 89 -2.42 8.91 23.96
C THR A 89 -3.19 9.82 23.00
N GLY A 90 -4.46 9.52 22.71
CA GLY A 90 -5.24 10.19 21.69
C GLY A 90 -4.80 9.86 20.26
N LYS A 91 -3.76 9.04 20.06
CA LYS A 91 -3.23 8.69 18.73
C LYS A 91 -4.24 7.84 17.96
N LEU A 92 -4.43 8.12 16.68
CA LEU A 92 -5.26 7.31 15.79
C LEU A 92 -4.71 5.87 15.73
N GLU A 93 -5.56 4.89 16.01
CA GLU A 93 -5.25 3.46 15.88
C GLU A 93 -5.88 2.93 14.59
N ASN A 94 -7.20 3.04 14.47
CA ASN A 94 -7.95 2.47 13.33
C ASN A 94 -8.78 3.53 12.63
N GLN A 95 -8.94 3.36 11.34
CA GLN A 95 -9.77 4.20 10.51
C GLN A 95 -10.33 3.39 9.34
N PHE A 96 -11.49 3.79 8.86
CA PHE A 96 -11.91 3.45 7.52
C PHE A 96 -12.45 4.69 6.79
N MET A 97 -12.55 4.58 5.47
CA MET A 97 -13.25 5.53 4.63
C MET A 97 -14.36 4.81 3.88
N VAL A 98 -15.30 5.59 3.36
CA VAL A 98 -16.24 5.10 2.36
C VAL A 98 -15.95 5.90 1.10
N SER A 99 -15.63 5.23 0.00
CA SER A 99 -15.42 5.88 -1.29
C SER A 99 -16.55 5.51 -2.25
N ILE A 100 -17.04 6.49 -3.01
CA ILE A 100 -18.23 6.36 -3.86
C ILE A 100 -17.88 6.82 -5.27
N ASN A 101 -18.20 5.99 -6.26
CA ASN A 101 -18.20 6.35 -7.67
C ASN A 101 -19.63 6.34 -8.20
N THR A 102 -20.20 7.53 -8.33
CA THR A 102 -21.57 7.71 -8.83
C THR A 102 -21.71 7.51 -10.33
N LYS A 103 -20.60 7.43 -11.08
CA LYS A 103 -20.61 7.17 -12.54
C LYS A 103 -20.68 5.69 -12.85
N THR A 104 -20.03 4.86 -12.02
CA THR A 104 -19.99 3.40 -12.19
C THR A 104 -20.90 2.66 -11.23
N HIS A 105 -21.59 3.38 -10.34
CA HIS A 105 -22.42 2.85 -9.27
C HIS A 105 -21.64 1.88 -8.36
N GLN A 106 -20.49 2.33 -7.85
CA GLN A 106 -19.62 1.53 -6.99
C GLN A 106 -19.39 2.22 -5.65
N ILE A 107 -19.35 1.45 -4.56
CA ILE A 107 -19.04 1.91 -3.21
C ILE A 107 -18.02 0.96 -2.59
N THR A 108 -17.01 1.50 -1.94
CA THR A 108 -16.03 0.73 -1.19
C THR A 108 -15.98 1.18 0.27
N ILE A 109 -15.77 0.22 1.18
CA ILE A 109 -15.32 0.50 2.55
C ILE A 109 -13.80 0.28 2.60
N ASP A 110 -13.04 1.35 2.82
CA ASP A 110 -11.58 1.35 2.68
C ASP A 110 -10.93 1.36 4.07
N PHE A 111 -10.32 0.25 4.48
CA PHE A 111 -9.74 0.11 5.81
C PHE A 111 -8.25 0.49 5.82
N LYS A 112 -7.89 1.35 6.77
CA LYS A 112 -6.51 1.72 7.06
C LYS A 112 -5.73 0.54 7.65
N GLY A 113 -4.48 0.38 7.26
CA GLY A 113 -3.55 -0.57 7.89
C GLY A 113 -2.81 -0.01 9.11
N SER A 114 -1.72 -0.69 9.47
CA SER A 114 -0.94 -0.38 10.67
C SER A 114 0.08 0.74 10.45
N ASP A 115 -0.01 1.81 11.23
CA ASP A 115 1.00 2.87 11.39
C ASP A 115 1.20 3.26 12.88
N ALA A 116 0.43 2.63 13.77
CA ALA A 116 0.54 2.78 15.22
C ALA A 116 1.13 1.52 15.85
N THR A 117 1.88 1.71 16.95
CA THR A 117 2.55 0.63 17.68
C THR A 117 1.59 -0.44 18.19
N SER A 118 0.39 -0.06 18.64
CA SER A 118 -0.66 -1.00 19.05
C SER A 118 -1.13 -1.90 17.91
N ASN A 119 -1.23 -1.36 16.69
CA ASN A 119 -1.60 -2.12 15.52
C ASN A 119 -0.56 -3.20 15.21
N TRP A 120 0.73 -2.86 15.25
CA TRP A 120 1.80 -3.84 15.05
C TRP A 120 1.76 -4.98 16.09
N VAL A 121 1.53 -4.66 17.37
CA VAL A 121 1.41 -5.69 18.42
C VAL A 121 0.21 -6.60 18.15
N SER A 122 -0.95 -6.06 17.76
CA SER A 122 -2.13 -6.87 17.39
C SER A 122 -1.87 -7.71 16.16
N ASP A 123 -1.23 -7.16 15.13
CA ASP A 123 -0.87 -7.89 13.92
C ASP A 123 -0.09 -9.15 14.30
N PHE A 124 0.99 -8.99 15.08
CA PHE A 124 1.83 -10.10 15.50
C PHE A 124 1.15 -11.08 16.46
N THR A 125 0.28 -10.62 17.36
CA THR A 125 -0.26 -11.47 18.43
C THR A 125 -1.53 -12.20 18.03
N ASN A 126 -2.41 -11.56 17.26
CA ASN A 126 -3.71 -12.10 16.87
C ASN A 126 -4.13 -11.74 15.43
N ALA A 127 -3.17 -11.44 14.55
CA ALA A 127 -3.42 -11.10 13.14
C ALA A 127 -4.41 -9.93 12.97
N GLY A 128 -4.42 -8.99 13.91
CA GLY A 128 -5.26 -7.79 13.82
C GLY A 128 -6.67 -7.93 14.39
N ALA A 129 -7.04 -9.07 14.98
CA ALA A 129 -8.41 -9.32 15.45
C ALA A 129 -8.89 -8.27 16.46
N SER A 130 -8.02 -7.88 17.41
CA SER A 130 -8.37 -6.87 18.41
C SER A 130 -8.55 -5.47 17.80
N GLU A 131 -7.75 -5.11 16.80
CA GLU A 131 -7.92 -3.82 16.12
C GLU A 131 -9.19 -3.79 15.28
N PHE A 132 -9.49 -4.88 14.58
CA PHE A 132 -10.74 -4.98 13.83
C PHE A 132 -11.96 -4.89 14.75
N ALA A 133 -11.93 -5.56 15.90
CA ALA A 133 -13.03 -5.52 16.88
C ALA A 133 -13.35 -4.10 17.35
N LYS A 134 -12.37 -3.19 17.42
CA LYS A 134 -12.57 -1.79 17.82
C LYS A 134 -13.33 -0.96 16.78
N ILE A 135 -13.25 -1.32 15.49
CA ILE A 135 -13.79 -0.49 14.39
C ILE A 135 -14.92 -1.16 13.61
N GLN A 136 -15.07 -2.48 13.67
CA GLN A 136 -16.02 -3.24 12.86
C GLN A 136 -17.48 -2.78 12.99
N GLU A 137 -17.92 -2.38 14.20
CA GLU A 137 -19.30 -1.93 14.42
C GLU A 137 -19.56 -0.57 13.76
N LYS A 138 -18.55 0.31 13.75
CA LYS A 138 -18.63 1.60 13.07
C LYS A 138 -18.71 1.41 11.55
N ALA A 139 -17.88 0.52 11.00
CA ALA A 139 -17.92 0.16 9.59
C ALA A 139 -19.27 -0.48 9.20
N GLN A 140 -19.80 -1.37 10.04
CA GLN A 140 -21.12 -1.98 9.79
C GLN A 140 -22.22 -0.92 9.78
N LYS A 141 -22.23 0.01 10.74
CA LYS A 141 -23.21 1.12 10.76
C LYS A 141 -23.13 1.98 9.50
N ALA A 142 -21.92 2.30 9.02
CA ALA A 142 -21.71 3.03 7.78
C ALA A 142 -22.28 2.28 6.57
N TYR A 143 -21.96 0.99 6.44
CA TYR A 143 -22.50 0.14 5.38
C TYR A 143 -24.02 0.05 5.43
N ASP A 144 -24.61 -0.21 6.60
CA ASP A 144 -26.06 -0.33 6.78
C ASP A 144 -26.77 0.99 6.42
N ALA A 145 -26.21 2.14 6.81
CA ALA A 145 -26.76 3.45 6.49
C ALA A 145 -26.75 3.73 4.99
N ILE A 146 -25.65 3.39 4.30
CA ILE A 146 -25.54 3.57 2.84
C ILE A 146 -26.46 2.59 2.11
N LYS A 147 -26.48 1.32 2.52
CA LYS A 147 -27.33 0.28 1.92
C LYS A 147 -28.81 0.58 2.07
N ALA A 148 -29.21 1.22 3.17
CA ALA A 148 -30.59 1.64 3.40
C ALA A 148 -30.98 2.89 2.59
N ASN A 149 -30.02 3.63 2.03
CA ASN A 149 -30.30 4.81 1.21
C ASN A 149 -30.81 4.37 -0.18
N PRO A 150 -32.04 4.75 -0.60
CA PRO A 150 -32.59 4.40 -1.90
C PRO A 150 -31.73 4.81 -3.10
N ASP A 151 -30.92 5.86 -2.98
CA ASP A 151 -30.05 6.35 -4.05
C ASP A 151 -28.92 5.36 -4.39
N TYR A 152 -28.57 4.45 -3.46
CA TYR A 152 -27.50 3.48 -3.63
C TYR A 152 -27.98 2.03 -3.78
N LYS A 153 -29.29 1.80 -3.93
CA LYS A 153 -29.88 0.44 -3.97
C LYS A 153 -29.29 -0.47 -5.06
N ASP A 154 -28.86 0.12 -6.17
CA ASP A 154 -28.34 -0.58 -7.35
C ASP A 154 -26.81 -0.51 -7.45
N TYR A 155 -26.13 -0.01 -6.40
CA TYR A 155 -24.68 0.09 -6.38
C TYR A 155 -24.04 -1.24 -6.05
N HIS A 156 -22.88 -1.49 -6.65
CA HIS A 156 -22.00 -2.58 -6.30
C HIS A 156 -21.13 -2.18 -5.09
N TYR A 157 -21.05 -3.05 -4.10
CA TYR A 157 -20.33 -2.82 -2.85
C TYR A 157 -19.12 -3.73 -2.74
N ALA A 158 -18.00 -3.16 -2.31
CA ALA A 158 -16.77 -3.89 -2.02
C ALA A 158 -16.11 -3.38 -0.72
N ALA A 159 -15.09 -4.09 -0.26
CA ALA A 159 -14.17 -3.60 0.76
C ALA A 159 -12.74 -3.64 0.24
N THR A 160 -11.93 -2.66 0.63
CA THR A 160 -10.53 -2.58 0.25
C THR A 160 -9.63 -2.26 1.43
N GLY A 161 -8.37 -2.67 1.37
CA GLY A 161 -7.41 -2.33 2.40
C GLY A 161 -6.03 -2.93 2.18
N HIS A 162 -5.05 -2.34 2.85
CA HIS A 162 -3.66 -2.77 2.83
C HIS A 162 -3.22 -3.30 4.20
N SER A 163 -2.32 -4.29 4.23
CA SER A 163 -1.76 -4.82 5.49
C SER A 163 -2.89 -5.26 6.45
N LEU A 164 -2.91 -4.77 7.70
CA LEU A 164 -4.00 -4.95 8.65
C LEU A 164 -5.37 -4.59 8.06
N GLY A 165 -5.44 -3.46 7.35
CA GLY A 165 -6.66 -2.98 6.70
C GLY A 165 -7.19 -3.98 5.68
N GLY A 166 -6.31 -4.71 4.98
CA GLY A 166 -6.71 -5.79 4.09
C GLY A 166 -7.34 -6.98 4.84
N GLY A 167 -6.83 -7.33 6.02
CA GLY A 167 -7.42 -8.35 6.89
C GLY A 167 -8.80 -7.94 7.41
N MET A 168 -8.95 -6.66 7.76
CA MET A 168 -10.25 -6.05 8.11
C MET A 168 -11.21 -6.07 6.93
N ALA A 169 -10.74 -5.67 5.73
CA ALA A 169 -11.53 -5.64 4.51
C ALA A 169 -12.03 -7.04 4.11
N GLN A 170 -11.17 -8.07 4.16
CA GLN A 170 -11.59 -9.46 3.93
C GLN A 170 -12.65 -9.91 4.94
N SER A 171 -12.42 -9.65 6.23
CA SER A 171 -13.38 -10.02 7.28
C SER A 171 -14.74 -9.36 7.04
N PHE A 172 -14.73 -8.06 6.75
CA PHE A 172 -15.92 -7.27 6.48
C PHE A 172 -16.66 -7.69 5.21
N ALA A 173 -15.94 -7.90 4.11
CA ALA A 173 -16.48 -8.34 2.84
C ALA A 173 -17.10 -9.74 2.94
N LEU A 174 -16.45 -10.66 3.66
CA LEU A 174 -16.97 -12.01 3.87
C LEU A 174 -18.29 -11.99 4.64
N LYS A 175 -18.38 -11.21 5.73
CA LYS A 175 -19.60 -11.11 6.53
C LYS A 175 -20.75 -10.50 5.72
N ASN A 176 -20.47 -9.46 4.94
CA ASN A 176 -21.49 -8.69 4.23
C ASN A 176 -21.74 -9.19 2.79
N ASN A 177 -21.07 -10.26 2.37
CA ASN A 177 -21.17 -10.83 1.03
C ASN A 177 -20.88 -9.78 -0.06
N LEU A 178 -19.65 -9.24 -0.03
CA LEU A 178 -19.15 -8.15 -0.89
C LEU A 178 -17.88 -8.57 -1.63
N ASP A 179 -17.52 -7.91 -2.72
CA ASP A 179 -16.20 -8.11 -3.34
C ASP A 179 -15.08 -7.55 -2.43
N ALA A 180 -13.86 -8.08 -2.56
CA ALA A 180 -12.72 -7.69 -1.73
C ALA A 180 -11.49 -7.35 -2.58
N TYR A 181 -10.85 -6.21 -2.30
CA TYR A 181 -9.63 -5.74 -2.96
C TYR A 181 -8.54 -5.50 -1.92
N VAL A 182 -7.56 -6.40 -1.82
CA VAL A 182 -6.63 -6.39 -0.70
C VAL A 182 -5.18 -6.47 -1.14
N TYR A 183 -4.33 -5.75 -0.42
CA TYR A 183 -2.97 -5.43 -0.86
C TYR A 183 -1.97 -5.77 0.26
N ASN A 184 -1.03 -6.69 0.00
CA ASN A 184 -0.12 -7.23 1.03
C ASN A 184 -0.85 -7.54 2.34
N SER A 185 -2.02 -8.18 2.20
CA SER A 185 -3.00 -8.22 3.26
C SER A 185 -2.59 -9.14 4.41
N LEU A 186 -2.96 -8.77 5.63
CA LEU A 186 -3.16 -9.76 6.69
C LEU A 186 -4.29 -10.71 6.31
N PRO A 187 -4.29 -11.96 6.81
CA PRO A 187 -5.40 -12.89 6.61
C PRO A 187 -6.63 -12.44 7.41
N ILE A 188 -7.76 -13.13 7.25
CA ILE A 188 -8.81 -13.13 8.27
C ILE A 188 -8.24 -13.81 9.52
N ALA A 189 -8.17 -13.05 10.61
CA ALA A 189 -7.63 -13.54 11.87
C ALA A 189 -8.42 -14.75 12.40
N SER A 190 -7.71 -15.78 12.88
CA SER A 190 -8.33 -16.95 13.51
C SER A 190 -9.25 -16.56 14.67
N ASP A 191 -8.90 -15.53 15.45
CA ASP A 191 -9.75 -15.07 16.55
C ASP A 191 -11.05 -14.44 16.04
N THR A 192 -11.02 -13.73 14.90
CA THR A 192 -12.23 -13.24 14.23
C THR A 192 -13.09 -14.40 13.72
N ILE A 193 -12.49 -15.42 13.10
CA ILE A 193 -13.17 -16.63 12.60
C ILE A 193 -13.91 -17.37 13.72
N ASN A 194 -13.26 -17.51 14.88
CA ASN A 194 -13.79 -18.25 16.03
C ASN A 194 -14.63 -17.37 16.97
N SER A 195 -14.76 -16.07 16.69
CA SER A 195 -15.61 -15.15 17.45
C SER A 195 -17.06 -15.17 16.96
N ASP A 196 -17.89 -14.41 17.67
CA ASP A 196 -19.27 -14.13 17.30
C ASP A 196 -19.43 -13.25 16.04
N TYR A 197 -18.35 -12.75 15.43
CA TYR A 197 -18.44 -11.78 14.33
C TYR A 197 -19.30 -12.25 13.15
N PHE A 198 -19.22 -13.53 12.81
CA PHE A 198 -19.99 -14.14 11.71
C PHE A 198 -21.30 -14.80 12.17
N LYS A 199 -21.69 -14.70 13.45
CA LYS A 199 -22.84 -15.46 13.97
C LYS A 199 -24.16 -15.15 13.25
N ASP A 200 -24.36 -13.88 12.88
CA ASP A 200 -25.60 -13.40 12.25
C ASP A 200 -25.79 -13.92 10.82
N VAL A 201 -24.72 -14.44 10.21
CA VAL A 201 -24.73 -15.10 8.90
C VAL A 201 -24.50 -16.61 8.99
N GLY A 202 -24.70 -17.21 10.18
CA GLY A 202 -24.57 -18.65 10.40
C GLY A 202 -23.13 -19.15 10.65
N GLY A 203 -22.20 -18.23 10.95
CA GLY A 203 -20.79 -18.53 11.22
C GLY A 203 -19.90 -18.45 9.98
N TYR A 204 -18.58 -18.51 10.19
CA TYR A 204 -17.57 -18.30 9.13
C TYR A 204 -17.75 -19.21 7.91
N LYS A 205 -18.05 -20.50 8.13
CA LYS A 205 -18.24 -21.46 7.02
C LYS A 205 -19.47 -21.13 6.17
N ALA A 206 -20.56 -20.65 6.80
CA ALA A 206 -21.76 -20.24 6.09
C ALA A 206 -21.50 -18.95 5.29
N ALA A 207 -20.81 -17.98 5.89
CA ALA A 207 -20.38 -16.76 5.20
C ALA A 207 -19.50 -17.07 3.98
N LEU A 208 -18.51 -17.97 4.12
CA LEU A 208 -17.65 -18.39 3.01
C LEU A 208 -18.43 -19.11 1.90
N LYS A 209 -19.36 -19.99 2.28
CA LYS A 209 -20.22 -20.65 1.31
C LYS A 209 -21.10 -19.64 0.56
N GLN A 210 -21.71 -18.70 1.27
CA GLN A 210 -22.54 -17.65 0.66
C GLN A 210 -21.72 -16.81 -0.32
N TYR A 211 -20.51 -16.44 0.06
CA TYR A 211 -19.57 -15.70 -0.78
C TYR A 211 -19.26 -16.44 -2.09
N GLN A 212 -18.99 -17.74 -1.99
CA GLN A 212 -18.75 -18.62 -3.14
C GLN A 212 -20.00 -18.75 -4.03
N ASP A 213 -21.17 -19.00 -3.42
CA ASP A 213 -22.44 -19.18 -4.13
C ASP A 213 -22.86 -17.91 -4.89
N ALA A 214 -22.55 -16.73 -4.33
CA ALA A 214 -22.82 -15.43 -4.95
C ALA A 214 -21.78 -15.03 -6.01
N ASN A 215 -20.75 -15.85 -6.24
CA ASN A 215 -19.67 -15.60 -7.19
C ASN A 215 -18.95 -14.25 -6.97
N HIS A 216 -18.81 -13.85 -5.71
CA HIS A 216 -18.04 -12.67 -5.34
C HIS A 216 -16.56 -12.83 -5.66
N GLN A 217 -15.91 -11.71 -5.98
CA GLN A 217 -14.51 -11.69 -6.40
C GLN A 217 -13.61 -11.20 -5.27
N VAL A 218 -12.43 -11.83 -5.20
CA VAL A 218 -11.31 -11.37 -4.37
C VAL A 218 -10.11 -11.07 -5.24
N HIS A 219 -9.67 -9.83 -5.13
CA HIS A 219 -8.48 -9.27 -5.74
C HIS A 219 -7.41 -9.16 -4.66
N ASP A 220 -6.59 -10.20 -4.50
CA ASP A 220 -5.52 -10.25 -3.51
C ASP A 220 -4.19 -10.01 -4.23
N VAL A 221 -3.62 -8.81 -4.07
CA VAL A 221 -2.38 -8.42 -4.72
C VAL A 221 -1.25 -8.41 -3.71
N ARG A 222 -0.12 -9.04 -4.03
CA ARG A 222 1.01 -9.20 -3.12
C ARG A 222 2.33 -8.87 -3.79
N THR A 223 3.30 -8.37 -3.02
CA THR A 223 4.70 -8.31 -3.44
C THR A 223 5.43 -9.62 -3.10
N PRO A 224 6.49 -9.98 -3.86
CA PRO A 224 7.15 -11.27 -3.70
C PRO A 224 7.78 -11.52 -2.33
N ASN A 225 8.26 -10.48 -1.61
CA ASN A 225 8.89 -10.66 -0.29
C ASN A 225 8.09 -10.08 0.85
N ASP A 226 6.78 -9.90 0.68
CA ASP A 226 5.94 -9.54 1.80
C ASP A 226 6.01 -10.60 2.91
N ILE A 227 6.58 -10.19 4.05
CA ILE A 227 6.77 -11.06 5.21
C ILE A 227 5.47 -11.35 5.93
N ALA A 228 4.52 -10.42 5.92
CA ALA A 228 3.28 -10.60 6.63
C ALA A 228 2.52 -11.75 5.97
N THR A 229 2.23 -11.65 4.67
CA THR A 229 1.55 -12.73 3.96
C THR A 229 2.32 -14.05 4.03
N TYR A 230 3.65 -14.05 3.87
CA TYR A 230 4.43 -15.28 4.00
C TYR A 230 4.31 -15.91 5.39
N ASN A 231 4.43 -15.11 6.45
CA ASN A 231 4.36 -15.60 7.82
C ASN A 231 2.98 -16.16 8.17
N TYR A 232 1.94 -15.39 7.89
CA TYR A 232 0.58 -15.75 8.27
C TYR A 232 0.02 -16.91 7.45
N ASP A 233 0.40 -17.01 6.16
CA ASP A 233 0.04 -18.14 5.30
C ASP A 233 0.77 -19.43 5.73
N LYS A 234 2.11 -19.39 5.87
CA LYS A 234 2.91 -20.60 6.05
C LYS A 234 3.01 -21.09 7.48
N PHE A 235 3.09 -20.21 8.47
CA PHE A 235 3.34 -20.61 9.85
C PHE A 235 2.10 -20.50 10.73
N MET A 236 1.26 -19.49 10.53
CA MET A 236 0.06 -19.30 11.35
C MET A 236 -1.19 -19.99 10.78
N GLN A 237 -1.15 -20.45 9.52
CA GLN A 237 -2.26 -21.16 8.86
C GLN A 237 -3.59 -20.40 8.92
N ASN A 238 -3.52 -19.08 8.94
CA ASN A 238 -4.69 -18.23 8.89
C ASN A 238 -5.35 -18.28 7.51
N GLN A 239 -6.59 -17.82 7.41
CA GLN A 239 -7.39 -18.00 6.21
C GLN A 239 -7.44 -16.72 5.37
N TYR A 240 -7.19 -16.87 4.06
CA TYR A 240 -7.40 -15.83 3.05
C TYR A 240 -8.60 -16.20 2.19
N ILE A 241 -9.44 -15.24 1.80
CA ILE A 241 -10.56 -15.51 0.88
C ILE A 241 -10.04 -16.02 -0.47
N SER A 242 -8.91 -15.47 -0.94
CA SER A 242 -8.23 -15.86 -2.18
C SER A 242 -7.74 -17.31 -2.19
N GLY A 243 -7.61 -17.95 -1.02
CA GLY A 243 -7.31 -19.39 -0.92
C GLY A 243 -8.53 -20.28 -1.21
N HIS A 244 -9.74 -19.71 -1.23
CA HIS A 244 -11.01 -20.43 -1.35
C HIS A 244 -11.85 -19.99 -2.56
N VAL A 245 -11.52 -18.84 -3.17
CA VAL A 245 -12.32 -18.20 -4.23
C VAL A 245 -11.41 -17.55 -5.27
N GLY A 246 -11.82 -17.62 -6.54
CA GLY A 246 -11.16 -16.92 -7.64
C GLY A 246 -9.82 -17.53 -8.06
N ALA A 247 -9.00 -16.72 -8.71
CA ALA A 247 -7.73 -17.14 -9.31
C ALA A 247 -6.54 -17.24 -8.32
N GLY A 248 -6.78 -17.06 -7.02
CA GLY A 248 -5.72 -16.92 -6.02
C GLY A 248 -5.11 -15.51 -5.98
N PRO A 249 -3.97 -15.31 -5.31
CA PRO A 249 -3.31 -14.01 -5.24
C PRO A 249 -2.56 -13.66 -6.53
N THR A 250 -2.64 -12.38 -6.94
CA THR A 250 -1.82 -11.77 -7.99
C THR A 250 -0.47 -11.36 -7.40
N MET A 251 0.62 -12.00 -7.84
CA MET A 251 1.97 -11.64 -7.42
C MET A 251 2.53 -10.55 -8.34
N LEU A 252 2.82 -9.37 -7.80
CA LEU A 252 3.46 -8.30 -8.54
C LEU A 252 4.93 -8.64 -8.87
N PRO A 253 5.48 -8.11 -9.97
CA PRO A 253 6.90 -8.22 -10.27
C PRO A 253 7.78 -7.66 -9.14
N GLY A 254 8.78 -8.45 -8.73
CA GLY A 254 9.80 -8.09 -7.76
C GLY A 254 10.78 -9.24 -7.55
N SER A 255 12.01 -8.93 -7.14
CA SER A 255 13.04 -9.95 -6.90
C SER A 255 12.61 -10.86 -5.75
N SER A 256 12.15 -12.08 -6.02
CA SER A 256 11.74 -13.00 -4.96
C SER A 256 12.96 -13.63 -4.27
N MET A 257 13.02 -13.52 -2.95
CA MET A 257 13.93 -14.31 -2.14
C MET A 257 13.50 -15.78 -2.12
N PRO A 258 14.45 -16.73 -2.12
CA PRO A 258 14.17 -18.13 -1.86
C PRO A 258 13.41 -18.32 -0.53
N ALA A 259 12.46 -19.26 -0.50
CA ALA A 259 11.67 -19.56 0.69
C ALA A 259 12.52 -19.95 1.90
N SER A 260 13.63 -20.67 1.68
CA SER A 260 14.59 -21.01 2.75
C SER A 260 15.23 -19.78 3.38
N ILE A 261 15.53 -18.74 2.59
CA ILE A 261 16.08 -17.47 3.10
C ILE A 261 15.00 -16.71 3.87
N LYS A 262 13.78 -16.63 3.34
CA LYS A 262 12.64 -16.03 4.08
C LYS A 262 12.43 -16.72 5.42
N THR A 263 12.37 -18.05 5.44
CA THR A 263 12.22 -18.85 6.66
C THR A 263 13.40 -18.66 7.62
N ALA A 264 14.64 -18.60 7.13
CA ALA A 264 15.80 -18.36 7.99
C ALA A 264 15.78 -16.96 8.61
N LEU A 265 15.42 -15.93 7.85
CA LEU A 265 15.26 -14.56 8.36
C LEU A 265 14.13 -14.45 9.39
N MET A 266 13.04 -15.18 9.17
CA MET A 266 11.92 -15.32 10.09
C MET A 266 12.31 -16.02 11.40
N LEU A 267 12.95 -17.18 11.32
CA LEU A 267 13.38 -17.98 12.47
C LEU A 267 14.55 -17.35 13.24
N GLY A 268 15.41 -16.60 12.55
CA GLY A 268 16.47 -15.79 13.17
C GLY A 268 15.95 -14.61 13.99
N GLY A 269 14.63 -14.42 14.02
CA GLY A 269 13.96 -13.33 14.68
C GLY A 269 13.81 -12.12 13.77
N TYR A 270 12.60 -11.57 13.73
CA TYR A 270 12.28 -10.25 13.18
C TYR A 270 13.11 -9.10 13.79
N THR A 271 13.92 -9.37 14.81
CA THR A 271 14.84 -8.41 15.41
C THR A 271 16.12 -8.25 14.62
N THR A 272 16.40 -9.11 13.63
CA THR A 272 17.54 -8.87 12.74
C THR A 272 17.24 -7.68 11.81
N PRO A 273 18.01 -6.57 11.85
CA PRO A 273 17.70 -5.36 11.10
C PRO A 273 17.56 -5.59 9.59
N VAL A 274 18.25 -6.60 9.06
CA VAL A 274 18.24 -6.96 7.64
C VAL A 274 16.90 -7.57 7.21
N ALA A 275 16.33 -8.47 8.01
CA ALA A 275 15.04 -9.10 7.74
C ALA A 275 13.92 -8.05 7.68
N THR A 276 13.89 -7.17 8.67
CA THR A 276 12.89 -6.10 8.80
C THR A 276 13.06 -5.04 7.72
N ALA A 277 14.30 -4.69 7.35
CA ALA A 277 14.55 -3.71 6.30
C ALA A 277 14.12 -4.20 4.91
N ILE A 278 14.47 -5.43 4.53
CA ILE A 278 14.16 -5.95 3.19
C ILE A 278 12.68 -6.30 3.08
N MET A 279 12.16 -7.06 4.05
CA MET A 279 10.81 -7.61 3.91
C MET A 279 9.73 -6.65 4.41
N GLY A 280 10.06 -5.75 5.35
CA GLY A 280 9.19 -4.64 5.72
C GLY A 280 9.03 -3.64 4.56
N LYS A 281 10.07 -3.45 3.75
CA LYS A 281 9.98 -2.61 2.54
C LYS A 281 8.97 -3.15 1.54
N ASP A 282 9.01 -4.46 1.26
CA ASP A 282 8.08 -5.10 0.33
C ASP A 282 6.64 -5.13 0.85
N HIS A 283 6.44 -5.10 2.17
CA HIS A 283 5.12 -4.96 2.79
C HIS A 283 4.51 -3.55 2.64
N THR A 284 5.24 -2.53 2.17
CA THR A 284 4.69 -1.17 2.09
C THR A 284 3.82 -0.94 0.85
N MET A 285 2.88 0.03 0.94
CA MET A 285 2.18 0.55 -0.24
C MET A 285 3.15 1.11 -1.29
N GLY A 286 4.29 1.68 -0.88
CA GLY A 286 5.32 2.15 -1.80
C GLY A 286 5.87 1.02 -2.68
N ALA A 287 6.11 -0.17 -2.12
CA ALA A 287 6.53 -1.33 -2.89
C ALA A 287 5.43 -1.81 -3.85
N MET A 288 4.16 -1.80 -3.43
CA MET A 288 3.01 -2.12 -4.27
C MET A 288 2.91 -1.17 -5.48
N PHE A 289 2.93 0.15 -5.23
CA PHE A 289 2.91 1.15 -6.29
C PHE A 289 4.11 1.04 -7.22
N ASN A 290 5.29 0.63 -6.74
CA ASN A 290 6.47 0.40 -7.56
C ASN A 290 6.40 -0.91 -8.38
N GLY A 291 5.73 -1.93 -7.87
CA GLY A 291 5.57 -3.24 -8.51
C GLY A 291 4.55 -3.22 -9.65
N GLN A 292 3.50 -2.41 -9.54
CA GLN A 292 2.46 -2.30 -10.57
C GLN A 292 2.85 -1.44 -11.79
N GLN A 293 3.98 -0.74 -11.73
CA GLN A 293 4.36 0.20 -12.78
C GLN A 293 4.52 -0.53 -14.13
N GLY A 294 3.82 -0.06 -15.17
CA GLY A 294 3.84 -0.63 -16.52
C GLY A 294 2.89 -1.81 -16.74
N LEU A 295 2.13 -2.22 -15.70
CA LEU A 295 1.17 -3.31 -15.81
C LEU A 295 -0.19 -2.82 -16.32
N ALA A 296 -0.76 -3.60 -17.24
CA ALA A 296 -2.16 -3.52 -17.62
C ALA A 296 -3.05 -4.04 -16.48
N VAL A 297 -4.31 -3.62 -16.49
CA VAL A 297 -5.39 -4.33 -15.81
C VAL A 297 -6.29 -4.94 -16.88
N GLY A 298 -6.53 -6.25 -16.78
CA GLY A 298 -7.39 -6.97 -17.73
C GLY A 298 -8.88 -6.75 -17.45
N GLU A 299 -9.75 -7.29 -18.31
CA GLU A 299 -11.21 -7.15 -18.19
C GLU A 299 -11.79 -7.62 -16.85
N ALA A 300 -11.15 -8.61 -16.23
CA ALA A 300 -11.53 -9.11 -14.92
C ALA A 300 -11.15 -8.16 -13.76
N GLY A 301 -10.58 -6.98 -14.04
CA GLY A 301 -10.12 -6.04 -13.02
C GLY A 301 -8.83 -6.46 -12.31
N ARG A 302 -8.04 -7.36 -12.91
CA ARG A 302 -6.77 -7.87 -12.34
C ARG A 302 -5.55 -7.40 -13.11
N TYR A 303 -4.42 -7.21 -12.45
CA TYR A 303 -3.16 -6.92 -13.13
C TYR A 303 -2.81 -8.04 -14.10
N SER A 304 -2.49 -7.65 -15.33
CA SER A 304 -1.94 -8.55 -16.34
C SER A 304 -0.44 -8.66 -16.12
N ILE A 305 0.01 -9.81 -15.64
CA ILE A 305 1.42 -10.07 -15.39
C ILE A 305 2.09 -10.42 -16.72
N PRO A 306 3.10 -9.66 -17.18
CA PRO A 306 3.72 -9.90 -18.48
C PRO A 306 4.40 -11.27 -18.52
N GLU A 307 4.43 -11.87 -19.71
CA GLU A 307 5.28 -13.04 -19.95
C GLU A 307 6.73 -12.65 -19.60
N GLY A 308 7.43 -13.50 -18.82
CA GLY A 308 8.78 -13.19 -18.34
C GLY A 308 8.84 -12.14 -17.23
N HIS A 309 7.78 -11.99 -16.42
CA HIS A 309 7.75 -11.08 -15.26
C HIS A 309 8.94 -11.17 -14.30
N GLN A 310 9.64 -12.30 -14.23
CA GLN A 310 10.87 -12.42 -13.43
C GLN A 310 11.98 -11.50 -13.94
N ASP A 311 12.07 -11.29 -15.26
CA ASP A 311 13.03 -10.37 -15.86
C ASP A 311 12.58 -8.92 -15.67
N PHE A 312 11.27 -8.67 -15.80
CA PHE A 312 10.68 -7.36 -15.50
C PHE A 312 10.92 -6.92 -14.03
N ALA A 313 10.94 -7.90 -13.13
CA ALA A 313 11.23 -7.69 -11.72
C ALA A 313 12.68 -7.27 -11.43
N GLN A 314 13.63 -7.64 -12.28
CA GLN A 314 15.05 -7.27 -12.12
C GLN A 314 15.30 -5.78 -12.40
N LEU A 315 14.40 -5.13 -13.12
CA LEU A 315 14.50 -3.70 -13.36
C LEU A 315 14.31 -2.90 -12.06
N THR A 316 14.97 -1.76 -11.97
CA THR A 316 14.78 -0.89 -10.81
C THR A 316 13.39 -0.21 -10.89
N PRO A 317 12.76 0.13 -9.75
CA PRO A 317 11.52 0.89 -9.74
C PRO A 317 11.62 2.20 -10.53
N GLU A 318 12.76 2.88 -10.48
CA GLU A 318 13.00 4.14 -11.20
C GLU A 318 12.96 3.93 -12.71
N ALA A 319 13.58 2.86 -13.20
CA ALA A 319 13.49 2.46 -14.60
C ALA A 319 12.03 2.16 -14.95
N ARG A 320 11.32 1.41 -14.08
CA ARG A 320 9.89 1.08 -14.27
C ARG A 320 8.97 2.27 -14.39
N LYS A 321 9.13 3.27 -13.52
CA LYS A 321 8.35 4.51 -13.56
C LYS A 321 8.55 5.30 -14.85
N LEU A 322 9.76 5.23 -15.42
CA LEU A 322 10.07 5.93 -16.67
C LEU A 322 9.48 5.25 -17.89
N PHE A 323 9.34 3.92 -17.90
CA PHE A 323 8.70 3.21 -19.01
C PHE A 323 7.27 3.69 -19.24
N ILE A 324 6.50 3.92 -18.16
CA ILE A 324 5.11 4.43 -18.29
C ILE A 324 5.06 5.82 -18.92
N LYS A 325 6.10 6.64 -18.74
CA LYS A 325 6.16 7.97 -19.38
C LYS A 325 6.48 7.89 -20.87
N LEU A 326 7.10 6.81 -21.33
CA LEU A 326 7.51 6.64 -22.73
C LEU A 326 6.44 5.94 -23.57
N SER A 327 5.63 5.10 -22.94
CA SER A 327 4.50 4.43 -23.59
C SER A 327 3.31 4.41 -22.65
N GLU A 328 2.17 4.89 -23.16
CA GLU A 328 0.87 4.71 -22.52
C GLU A 328 0.36 3.26 -22.69
N SER A 329 0.99 2.48 -23.56
CA SER A 329 0.63 1.08 -23.81
C SER A 329 1.27 0.15 -22.77
N PRO A 330 0.50 -0.76 -22.15
CA PRO A 330 1.01 -1.72 -21.18
C PRO A 330 2.08 -2.68 -21.73
N VAL A 331 2.95 -3.16 -20.84
CA VAL A 331 3.94 -4.21 -21.15
C VAL A 331 3.26 -5.57 -21.10
N VAL A 332 3.37 -6.35 -22.17
CA VAL A 332 2.81 -7.72 -22.28
C VAL A 332 3.88 -8.81 -22.21
N LYS A 333 5.13 -8.47 -22.50
CA LYS A 333 6.27 -9.40 -22.47
C LYS A 333 7.54 -8.68 -22.06
N ALA A 334 8.33 -9.33 -21.21
CA ALA A 334 9.65 -8.93 -20.78
C ALA A 334 10.62 -10.10 -20.92
N MET A 335 11.81 -9.86 -21.46
CA MET A 335 12.87 -10.87 -21.50
C MET A 335 14.23 -10.25 -21.23
N GLN A 336 15.05 -10.90 -20.42
CA GLN A 336 16.45 -10.58 -20.31
C GLN A 336 17.19 -11.15 -21.52
N ALA A 337 17.80 -10.29 -22.32
CA ALA A 337 18.58 -10.72 -23.47
C ALA A 337 19.84 -11.47 -22.99
N PRO A 338 20.19 -12.61 -23.61
CA PRO A 338 21.40 -13.33 -23.24
C PRO A 338 22.61 -12.43 -23.49
N ASN A 339 23.53 -12.39 -22.53
CA ASN A 339 24.80 -11.72 -22.70
C ASN A 339 25.58 -12.43 -23.82
N SER A 340 25.55 -11.86 -25.02
CA SER A 340 25.95 -12.51 -26.27
C SER A 340 27.47 -12.59 -26.48
N GLY A 341 28.25 -12.64 -25.42
CA GLY A 341 29.68 -12.91 -25.48
C GLY A 341 30.14 -13.45 -24.14
N GLY A 342 31.08 -14.40 -24.13
CA GLY A 342 31.79 -14.86 -22.93
C GLY A 342 32.63 -13.79 -22.24
N ASP A 343 32.35 -12.51 -22.55
CA ASP A 343 32.83 -11.35 -21.86
C ASP A 343 32.00 -11.13 -20.61
N ILE A 344 32.64 -10.58 -19.59
CA ILE A 344 32.06 -10.20 -18.31
C ILE A 344 31.22 -8.94 -18.56
N SER A 345 30.23 -9.00 -19.46
CA SER A 345 29.50 -7.83 -19.92
C SER A 345 28.87 -7.19 -18.70
N MET A 346 29.35 -5.99 -18.36
CA MET A 346 28.95 -5.25 -17.17
C MET A 346 27.57 -4.60 -17.35
N THR A 347 26.73 -5.20 -18.18
CA THR A 347 25.43 -4.70 -18.60
C THR A 347 24.40 -5.79 -18.49
N ASP A 348 23.23 -5.44 -17.97
CA ASP A 348 22.02 -6.24 -18.11
C ASP A 348 21.18 -5.64 -19.23
N LYS A 349 20.76 -6.48 -20.17
CA LYS A 349 19.93 -6.07 -21.31
C LYS A 349 18.56 -6.70 -21.21
N PHE A 350 17.52 -5.91 -21.43
CA PHE A 350 16.14 -6.36 -21.42
C PHE A 350 15.43 -5.92 -22.68
N GLU A 351 14.56 -6.77 -23.22
CA GLU A 351 13.63 -6.44 -24.30
C GLU A 351 12.20 -6.52 -23.76
N MET A 352 11.41 -5.47 -24.02
CA MET A 352 10.00 -5.38 -23.68
C MET A 352 9.15 -5.27 -24.93
N LYS A 353 7.97 -5.89 -24.89
CA LYS A 353 6.93 -5.71 -25.91
C LYS A 353 5.67 -5.15 -25.28
N HIS A 354 5.07 -4.21 -25.99
CA HIS A 354 3.86 -3.52 -25.58
C HIS A 354 2.63 -4.04 -26.33
N GLU A 355 1.46 -3.87 -25.71
CA GLU A 355 0.17 -4.30 -26.28
C GLU A 355 -0.14 -3.66 -27.65
N ASP A 356 0.25 -2.39 -27.84
CA ASP A 356 0.11 -1.64 -29.09
C ASP A 356 1.11 -2.03 -30.20
N GLY A 357 2.03 -2.95 -29.93
CA GLY A 357 3.09 -3.38 -30.85
C GLY A 357 4.43 -2.66 -30.67
N GLY A 358 4.51 -1.66 -29.79
CA GLY A 358 5.78 -0.99 -29.47
C GLY A 358 6.80 -1.93 -28.81
N THR A 359 8.09 -1.58 -28.93
CA THR A 359 9.20 -2.34 -28.32
C THR A 359 10.15 -1.44 -27.54
N GLN A 360 10.71 -1.95 -26.44
CA GLN A 360 11.73 -1.23 -25.65
C GLN A 360 12.94 -2.11 -25.40
N HIS A 361 14.13 -1.53 -25.54
CA HIS A 361 15.38 -2.17 -25.15
C HIS A 361 16.01 -1.39 -24.01
N ILE A 362 16.29 -2.06 -22.90
CA ILE A 362 16.82 -1.44 -21.69
C ILE A 362 18.22 -2.00 -21.46
N THR A 363 19.19 -1.11 -21.29
CA THR A 363 20.56 -1.49 -20.90
C THR A 363 20.86 -0.86 -19.55
N VAL A 364 21.12 -1.70 -18.55
CA VAL A 364 21.53 -1.28 -17.21
C VAL A 364 23.03 -1.53 -17.06
N TYR A 365 23.82 -0.47 -16.90
CA TYR A 365 25.27 -0.57 -16.72
C TYR A 365 25.60 -0.78 -15.24
N ARG A 366 25.98 -2.00 -14.85
CA ARG A 366 26.15 -2.42 -13.45
C ARG A 366 27.16 -1.56 -12.67
N ASN A 367 28.23 -1.11 -13.32
CA ASN A 367 29.28 -0.33 -12.67
C ASN A 367 28.93 1.15 -12.49
N SER A 368 28.41 1.78 -13.54
CA SER A 368 28.06 3.20 -13.49
C SER A 368 26.68 3.45 -12.89
N ARG A 369 25.82 2.42 -12.85
CA ARG A 369 24.37 2.49 -12.58
C ARG A 369 23.63 3.39 -13.57
N GLU A 370 24.21 3.63 -14.73
CA GLU A 370 23.54 4.31 -15.83
C GLU A 370 22.53 3.37 -16.46
N ILE A 371 21.49 3.96 -17.06
CA ILE A 371 20.42 3.21 -17.70
C ILE A 371 20.11 3.87 -19.03
N ASP A 372 20.16 3.08 -20.10
CA ASP A 372 19.69 3.50 -21.42
C ASP A 372 18.39 2.77 -21.72
N ILE A 373 17.40 3.50 -22.22
CA ILE A 373 16.10 2.97 -22.66
C ILE A 373 15.90 3.40 -24.10
N ASP A 374 15.91 2.45 -25.02
CA ASP A 374 15.67 2.65 -26.44
C ASP A 374 14.25 2.17 -26.79
N TYR A 375 13.32 3.12 -26.91
CA TYR A 375 11.90 2.87 -27.19
C TYR A 375 11.59 3.09 -28.67
N TYR A 376 10.84 2.15 -29.24
CA TYR A 376 10.21 2.24 -30.56
C TYR A 376 8.70 2.15 -30.38
N ASP A 377 7.98 3.19 -30.80
CA ASP A 377 6.52 3.17 -30.79
C ASP A 377 5.95 2.21 -31.86
N LYS A 378 4.62 2.07 -31.87
CA LYS A 378 3.91 1.21 -32.84
C LYS A 378 4.16 1.59 -34.32
N ASP A 379 4.59 2.83 -34.57
CA ASP A 379 4.88 3.35 -35.90
C ASP A 379 6.40 3.29 -36.22
N GLY A 380 7.22 2.79 -35.29
CA GLY A 380 8.67 2.60 -35.43
C GLY A 380 9.50 3.85 -35.10
N LYS A 381 8.88 4.92 -34.57
CA LYS A 381 9.61 6.13 -34.17
C LYS A 381 10.40 5.88 -32.89
N ARG A 382 11.67 6.29 -32.90
CA ARG A 382 12.59 6.05 -31.80
C ARG A 382 12.68 7.20 -30.79
N THR A 383 12.66 6.85 -29.51
CA THR A 383 13.01 7.72 -28.39
C THR A 383 14.06 7.03 -27.51
N LEU A 384 15.21 7.70 -27.31
CA LEU A 384 16.26 7.24 -26.40
C LEU A 384 16.24 8.04 -25.11
N VAL A 385 16.07 7.35 -23.98
CA VAL A 385 16.28 7.93 -22.65
C VAL A 385 17.60 7.46 -22.08
N ASN A 386 18.43 8.40 -21.66
CA ASN A 386 19.66 8.12 -20.93
C ASN A 386 19.49 8.63 -19.51
N ILE A 387 19.80 7.79 -18.52
CA ILE A 387 19.78 8.11 -17.10
C ILE A 387 21.20 8.01 -16.58
N ASP A 388 21.72 9.13 -16.08
CA ASP A 388 23.05 9.12 -15.50
C ASP A 388 23.06 8.57 -14.06
N ARG A 389 24.27 8.32 -13.53
CA ARG A 389 24.47 7.86 -12.14
C ARG A 389 23.86 8.76 -11.05
N LYS A 390 23.49 10.00 -11.37
CA LYS A 390 22.86 10.96 -10.45
C LYS A 390 21.33 10.94 -10.58
N GLY A 391 20.77 10.04 -11.39
CA GLY A 391 19.34 9.99 -11.66
C GLY A 391 18.85 11.16 -12.51
N ARG A 392 19.73 11.81 -13.29
CA ARG A 392 19.29 12.82 -14.27
C ARG A 392 18.98 12.11 -15.57
N ALA A 393 17.76 12.30 -16.07
CA ALA A 393 17.34 11.72 -17.34
C ALA A 393 17.24 12.77 -18.44
N THR A 394 17.59 12.33 -19.64
CA THR A 394 17.35 13.05 -20.89
C THR A 394 16.66 12.13 -21.88
N ALA A 395 15.52 12.54 -22.42
CA ALA A 395 14.88 11.89 -23.57
C ALA A 395 15.31 12.58 -24.85
N THR A 396 15.64 11.78 -25.87
CA THR A 396 15.97 12.24 -27.22
C THR A 396 15.08 11.53 -28.23
N GLU A 397 14.22 12.28 -28.91
CA GLU A 397 13.42 11.79 -30.03
C GLU A 397 14.23 11.88 -31.32
N TYR A 398 14.14 10.85 -32.17
CA TYR A 398 14.82 10.79 -33.46
C TYR A 398 13.86 10.95 -34.64
N ASP A 399 14.43 11.24 -35.80
CA ASP A 399 13.72 11.20 -37.09
C ASP A 399 13.22 9.81 -37.46
N ALA A 400 12.38 9.73 -38.50
CA ALA A 400 11.79 8.47 -38.97
C ALA A 400 12.83 7.44 -39.45
N ASN A 401 14.05 7.87 -39.76
CA ASN A 401 15.16 6.99 -40.12
C ASN A 401 16.01 6.58 -38.90
N ASN A 402 15.65 7.07 -37.70
CA ASN A 402 16.35 6.85 -36.44
C ASN A 402 17.82 7.31 -36.44
N THR A 403 18.14 8.33 -37.26
CA THR A 403 19.52 8.80 -37.46
C THR A 403 19.82 10.14 -36.80
N THR A 404 18.88 11.10 -36.86
CA THR A 404 19.11 12.46 -36.38
C THR A 404 18.22 12.77 -35.18
N PRO A 405 18.77 13.27 -34.06
CA PRO A 405 17.98 13.84 -32.97
C PRO A 405 17.13 15.01 -33.45
N ILE A 406 15.82 14.94 -33.23
CA ILE A 406 14.87 16.03 -33.53
C ILE A 406 14.63 16.88 -32.29
N LYS A 407 14.56 16.23 -31.12
CA LYS A 407 14.21 16.90 -29.85
C LYS A 407 14.95 16.22 -28.71
N THR A 408 15.51 17.02 -27.81
CA THR A 408 16.09 16.52 -26.55
C THR A 408 15.52 17.32 -25.38
N GLU A 409 15.02 16.62 -24.39
CA GLU A 409 14.44 17.21 -23.19
C GLU A 409 14.99 16.56 -21.92
N LYS A 410 15.09 17.34 -20.84
CA LYS A 410 15.44 16.82 -19.52
C LYS A 410 14.17 16.33 -18.84
N ILE A 411 14.18 15.09 -18.38
CA ILE A 411 13.07 14.51 -17.62
C ILE A 411 13.38 14.64 -16.13
N GLY A 412 12.48 15.26 -15.39
CA GLY A 412 12.51 15.23 -13.93
C GLY A 412 12.22 13.80 -13.45
N LEU A 413 13.23 13.13 -12.89
CA LEU A 413 13.06 11.77 -12.39
C LEU A 413 12.49 11.72 -10.98
N TYR A 414 12.76 12.70 -10.11
CA TYR A 414 12.22 12.78 -8.75
C TYR A 414 12.43 14.17 -8.12
N THR A 415 11.48 14.59 -7.27
CA THR A 415 11.75 15.35 -6.03
C THR A 415 12.37 14.37 -5.02
N ASP A 416 13.46 14.77 -4.40
CA ASP A 416 14.40 13.94 -3.62
C ASP A 416 13.74 13.01 -2.57
N PRO A 417 13.90 11.67 -2.66
CA PRO A 417 13.37 10.73 -1.66
C PRO A 417 14.12 10.77 -0.31
N LEU A 418 15.23 11.52 -0.19
CA LEU A 418 15.83 11.81 1.12
C LEU A 418 15.03 12.83 1.95
N ALA A 419 14.04 13.50 1.36
CA ALA A 419 13.11 14.37 2.09
C ALA A 419 11.95 13.62 2.77
N GLN A 420 11.86 12.29 2.60
CA GLN A 420 10.75 11.46 3.10
C GLN A 420 11.20 10.31 4.01
N GLN A 421 12.29 10.49 4.78
CA GLN A 421 12.47 9.70 5.99
C GLN A 421 11.69 10.33 7.15
N PRO A 422 10.87 9.59 7.91
CA PRO A 422 10.80 9.87 9.33
C PRO A 422 12.22 9.68 9.88
N THR A 423 12.77 10.74 10.46
CA THR A 423 14.09 10.79 11.05
C THR A 423 14.34 9.61 12.01
N ASN A 424 15.58 9.11 11.96
CA ASN A 424 16.28 8.27 12.95
C ASN A 424 16.25 6.77 12.75
N PHE A 425 17.19 6.22 11.96
CA PHE A 425 17.85 4.94 12.29
C PHE A 425 19.29 4.90 11.76
N ALA A 426 20.23 5.39 12.57
CA ALA A 426 21.65 5.04 12.46
C ALA A 426 22.30 5.00 13.85
N ALA A 427 22.56 3.81 14.38
CA ALA A 427 23.72 3.54 15.25
C ALA A 427 23.87 2.05 15.58
N GLN A 428 25.01 1.52 15.13
CA GLN A 428 25.92 0.59 15.81
C GLN A 428 25.50 -0.87 16.07
N SER A 429 26.34 -1.74 15.50
CA SER A 429 26.53 -3.15 15.82
C SER A 429 27.39 -3.31 17.08
N GLU A 430 27.06 -4.27 17.96
CA GLU A 430 28.07 -5.17 18.53
C GLU A 430 27.44 -6.44 19.14
N THR A 431 28.04 -7.57 18.74
CA THR A 431 28.12 -8.95 19.29
C THR A 431 27.14 -9.43 20.36
N LEU A 432 26.50 -10.59 20.12
CA LEU A 432 26.15 -11.54 21.18
C LEU A 432 26.14 -13.01 20.70
N LYS A 433 26.58 -13.87 21.62
CA LYS A 433 26.92 -15.29 21.47
C LYS A 433 25.68 -16.18 21.49
N THR A 434 25.80 -17.32 20.81
CA THR A 434 24.85 -18.44 20.79
C THR A 434 24.75 -19.16 22.13
N GLU A 435 23.54 -19.39 22.62
CA GLU A 435 23.23 -20.47 23.56
C GLU A 435 22.11 -21.38 23.01
N ASN A 436 22.35 -22.68 23.13
CA ASN A 436 21.47 -23.78 22.72
C ASN A 436 20.34 -23.96 23.74
N LEU A 437 19.11 -24.20 23.26
CA LEU A 437 18.09 -24.88 24.07
C LEU A 437 17.32 -25.91 23.24
N ALA A 438 17.34 -27.14 23.76
CA ALA A 438 16.62 -28.29 23.29
C ALA A 438 15.32 -28.49 24.09
N GLY A 439 14.27 -28.92 23.38
CA GLY A 439 13.26 -29.86 23.90
C GLY A 439 12.04 -29.29 24.62
N VAL A 440 10.95 -29.02 23.88
CA VAL A 440 9.56 -29.22 24.34
C VAL A 440 8.67 -29.58 23.14
N THR A 441 7.92 -30.69 23.24
CA THR A 441 6.90 -31.12 22.28
C THR A 441 5.63 -30.28 22.42
N LYS A 442 5.59 -29.17 21.69
CA LYS A 442 4.39 -28.47 21.23
C LYS A 442 4.54 -28.33 19.71
N SER A 443 3.44 -28.13 18.97
CA SER A 443 3.55 -27.81 17.53
C SER A 443 4.58 -26.68 17.33
N PRO A 444 5.57 -26.82 16.43
CA PRO A 444 6.61 -25.80 16.22
C PRO A 444 6.03 -24.40 16.04
N ALA A 445 4.88 -24.28 15.38
CA ALA A 445 4.17 -23.01 15.18
C ALA A 445 3.69 -22.37 16.49
N LEU A 446 3.18 -23.15 17.46
CA LEU A 446 2.72 -22.66 18.76
C LEU A 446 3.89 -22.28 19.68
N VAL A 447 5.00 -23.02 19.63
CA VAL A 447 6.22 -22.68 20.37
C VAL A 447 6.84 -21.40 19.81
N ILE A 448 6.94 -21.28 18.49
CA ILE A 448 7.49 -20.10 17.82
C ILE A 448 6.59 -18.88 18.08
N ARG A 449 5.25 -19.02 18.02
CA ARG A 449 4.31 -17.94 18.37
C ARG A 449 4.47 -17.48 19.83
N ASP A 450 4.44 -18.42 20.78
CA ASP A 450 4.58 -18.11 22.21
C ASP A 450 5.96 -17.52 22.52
N GLN A 451 7.02 -18.02 21.87
CA GLN A 451 8.40 -17.57 22.09
C GLN A 451 8.67 -16.22 21.42
N ILE A 452 8.16 -15.96 20.22
CA ILE A 452 8.26 -14.63 19.57
C ILE A 452 7.46 -13.61 20.38
N ALA A 453 6.23 -13.92 20.79
CA ALA A 453 5.41 -13.02 21.61
C ALA A 453 6.07 -12.75 22.97
N LYS A 454 6.63 -13.76 23.64
CA LYS A 454 7.38 -13.59 24.90
C LYS A 454 8.69 -12.86 24.72
N ASN A 455 9.43 -13.10 23.63
CA ASN A 455 10.69 -12.41 23.36
C ASN A 455 10.43 -10.93 23.05
N LEU A 456 9.43 -10.61 22.23
CA LEU A 456 9.07 -9.22 21.92
C LEU A 456 8.49 -8.49 23.15
N ALA A 457 7.67 -9.16 23.97
CA ALA A 457 7.11 -8.56 25.18
C ALA A 457 8.12 -8.35 26.32
N ASN A 458 9.30 -8.97 26.25
CA ASN A 458 10.33 -8.88 27.29
C ASN A 458 11.69 -8.36 26.79
N ASP A 459 11.84 -8.07 25.49
CA ASP A 459 13.07 -7.53 24.93
C ASP A 459 13.20 -6.05 25.33
N PRO A 460 14.14 -5.68 26.22
CA PRO A 460 14.29 -4.32 26.70
C PRO A 460 14.72 -3.35 25.59
N VAL A 461 15.37 -3.83 24.53
CA VAL A 461 15.80 -3.04 23.37
C VAL A 461 14.61 -2.77 22.45
N PHE A 462 13.75 -3.77 22.24
CA PHE A 462 12.49 -3.59 21.54
C PHE A 462 11.57 -2.64 22.31
N LEU A 463 11.40 -2.85 23.62
CA LEU A 463 10.57 -2.01 24.50
C LEU A 463 11.11 -0.58 24.68
N SER A 464 12.44 -0.37 24.74
CA SER A 464 13.03 0.98 24.79
C SER A 464 12.99 1.70 23.45
N ARG A 465 13.11 0.99 22.32
CA ARG A 465 12.85 1.55 20.98
C ARG A 465 11.36 1.86 20.77
N LEU A 466 10.45 1.05 21.35
CA LEU A 466 9.02 1.36 21.44
C LEU A 466 8.77 2.62 22.27
N ALA A 467 9.43 2.78 23.42
CA ALA A 467 9.28 3.95 24.29
C ALA A 467 9.83 5.24 23.64
N LEU A 468 10.93 5.14 22.88
CA LEU A 468 11.49 6.26 22.10
C LEU A 468 10.62 6.65 20.89
N MET A 469 9.80 5.74 20.36
CA MET A 469 8.79 6.05 19.34
C MET A 469 7.53 6.69 19.92
N ASP A 470 7.24 6.48 21.21
CA ASP A 470 6.08 7.02 21.93
C ASP A 470 6.37 8.35 22.66
N SER A 471 7.63 8.68 22.97
CA SER A 471 7.94 9.81 23.86
C SER A 471 8.09 11.18 23.21
N GLY A 472 8.27 11.30 21.89
CA GLY A 472 8.31 12.61 21.20
C GLY A 472 9.19 13.69 21.87
N GLU A 473 10.28 13.31 22.53
CA GLU A 473 11.14 14.28 23.23
C GLU A 473 12.22 14.84 22.29
N ASP A 474 11.93 16.01 21.73
CA ASP A 474 12.94 16.92 21.21
C ASP A 474 13.72 17.57 22.36
N VAL A 475 15.00 17.25 22.47
CA VAL A 475 15.97 18.00 23.28
C VAL A 475 16.77 18.91 22.35
N ALA A 476 16.46 20.22 22.34
CA ALA A 476 17.43 21.28 22.67
C ALA A 476 16.93 22.73 22.43
N ASN A 477 17.14 23.53 23.49
CA ASN A 477 17.53 24.95 23.54
C ASN A 477 16.51 26.11 23.57
N SER A 478 16.15 26.45 24.82
CA SER A 478 16.43 27.72 25.53
C SER A 478 15.83 29.07 25.05
N THR A 479 14.68 29.42 25.67
CA THR A 479 14.33 30.68 26.38
C THR A 479 14.47 32.09 25.71
N PRO A 480 13.77 33.13 26.21
CA PRO A 480 12.77 33.84 25.40
C PRO A 480 13.05 35.35 25.24
N GLN A 481 12.48 35.99 24.22
CA GLN A 481 12.20 37.43 24.30
C GLN A 481 10.80 37.76 23.79
N ALA A 482 10.09 38.47 24.66
CA ALA A 482 8.77 39.04 24.46
C ALA A 482 8.79 40.10 23.36
N TYR A 483 7.72 40.14 22.57
CA TYR A 483 7.25 41.38 21.96
C TYR A 483 5.72 41.41 21.99
N THR A 484 5.19 42.20 22.91
CA THR A 484 3.84 42.76 22.88
C THR A 484 3.77 43.80 21.77
N HIS A 485 2.79 43.69 20.88
CA HIS A 485 2.21 44.86 20.22
C HIS A 485 0.70 44.80 20.19
N SER A 486 0.12 45.75 20.92
CA SER A 486 -1.23 46.26 20.81
C SER A 486 -1.48 46.81 19.41
N GLN A 487 -2.62 46.51 18.82
CA GLN A 487 -3.33 47.53 18.03
C GLN A 487 -4.81 47.55 18.41
N GLN A 488 -5.21 48.73 18.85
CA GLN A 488 -6.58 49.17 19.07
C GLN A 488 -7.32 49.21 17.73
N SER A 489 -8.46 48.53 17.64
CA SER A 489 -9.48 48.83 16.64
C SER A 489 -10.44 49.87 17.22
N SER A 490 -10.42 51.06 16.63
CA SER A 490 -11.40 52.13 16.84
C SER A 490 -12.77 51.73 16.30
N GLN A 491 -13.78 52.21 17.02
CA GLN A 491 -15.20 52.11 16.74
C GLN A 491 -15.58 52.72 15.37
N VAL A 492 -16.52 52.08 14.67
CA VAL A 492 -17.56 52.80 13.92
C VAL A 492 -18.91 52.17 14.27
N LYS A 493 -19.80 53.05 14.74
CA LYS A 493 -21.19 52.81 15.09
C LYS A 493 -22.01 52.43 13.87
N SER A 494 -22.83 51.40 13.98
CA SER A 494 -24.12 51.31 13.28
C SER A 494 -25.23 51.47 14.31
N ALA A 495 -26.07 52.48 14.07
CA ALA A 495 -27.37 52.60 14.69
C ALA A 495 -28.38 51.88 13.79
N GLU A 496 -29.29 51.11 14.38
CA GLU A 496 -30.73 51.14 14.07
C GLU A 496 -31.51 50.12 14.91
N ALA A 497 -32.64 50.62 15.43
CA ALA A 497 -33.78 49.99 16.12
C ALA A 497 -33.55 49.31 17.48
#